data_AF-F9ED86-F1
#
_entry.id   AF-F9ED86-F1
#
_cell.length_a   1.000
_cell.length_b   1.000
_cell.length_c   1.000
_cell.angle_alpha   90.00
_cell.angle_beta   90.00
_cell.angle_gamma   90.00
#
_symmetry.space_group_name_H-M   'P 1'
#
loop_
_entity.id
_entity.type
_entity.pdbx_description
1 polymer ?
#
loop_
_entity_poly.entity_id
_entity_poly.type
_entity_poly.pdbx_seq_one_letter_code
_entity_poly.pdbx_strand_id
1 'polypeptide(L)'
;MIDMVAVNREVERGRAELAASSEGILSLKQRTRIWIAMDDPDDPEASYRHRTYLKVACVRHVQHYWDRTFPSNPGVEEMLALTQALIDRKADPKRAEERAEDFFDDIMAHTNVTPDLEPAIRVADAASGTAMTACYRNPDYDIADGTEDDDELLPASLEPSYSCASAAAGGMNWQPAEELDIEARRAFWTWYLDEAIPWALTT
;
A
#
# COMPACT_ATOMS: atom_id res chain seq x y z
N MET A 1 -9.76 13.80 17.95
CA MET A 1 -8.28 13.87 18.08
C MET A 1 -7.72 12.47 18.15
N ILE A 2 -6.72 12.15 17.32
CA ILE A 2 -6.06 10.84 17.28
C ILE A 2 -5.44 10.47 18.64
N ASP A 3 -5.67 9.22 19.08
CA ASP A 3 -5.05 8.65 20.26
C ASP A 3 -3.64 8.12 19.92
N MET A 4 -2.64 9.00 20.05
CA MET A 4 -1.24 8.64 19.80
C MET A 4 -0.71 7.54 20.75
N VAL A 5 -1.33 7.33 21.92
CA VAL A 5 -0.97 6.22 22.80
C VAL A 5 -1.46 4.90 22.21
N ALA A 6 -2.68 4.88 21.66
CA ALA A 6 -3.20 3.72 20.93
C ALA A 6 -2.36 3.42 19.68
N VAL A 7 -2.03 4.43 18.87
CA VAL A 7 -1.18 4.27 17.68
C VAL A 7 0.16 3.64 18.07
N ASN A 8 0.88 4.23 19.03
CA ASN A 8 2.18 3.72 19.46
C ASN A 8 2.08 2.28 19.98
N ARG A 9 1.01 1.94 20.73
CA ARG A 9 0.80 0.58 21.21
C ARG A 9 0.64 -0.42 20.07
N GLU A 10 -0.12 -0.09 19.03
CA GLU A 10 -0.32 -0.99 17.89
C GLU A 10 0.92 -1.06 16.99
N VAL A 11 1.71 0.02 16.88
CA VAL A 11 3.02 0.02 16.21
C VAL A 11 4.01 -0.89 16.94
N GLU A 12 4.13 -0.80 18.28
CA GLU A 12 5.00 -1.70 19.06
C GLU A 12 4.58 -3.17 18.94
N ARG A 13 3.28 -3.44 18.87
CA ARG A 13 2.75 -4.78 18.57
C ARG A 13 3.18 -5.25 17.19
N GLY A 14 3.08 -4.37 16.19
CA GLY A 14 3.59 -4.62 14.84
C GLY A 14 5.09 -4.94 14.81
N ARG A 15 5.91 -4.19 15.56
CA ARG A 15 7.35 -4.48 15.69
C ARG A 15 7.62 -5.85 16.30
N ALA A 16 6.89 -6.19 17.37
CA ALA A 16 7.03 -7.48 18.04
C ALA A 16 6.61 -8.65 17.15
N GLU A 17 5.51 -8.50 16.39
CA GLU A 17 5.06 -9.48 15.41
C GLU A 17 6.09 -9.64 14.29
N LEU A 18 6.54 -8.53 13.69
CA LEU A 18 7.51 -8.55 12.62
C LEU A 18 8.79 -9.26 13.08
N ALA A 19 9.30 -8.93 14.27
CA ALA A 19 10.50 -9.58 14.84
C ALA A 19 10.32 -11.10 15.08
N ALA A 20 9.09 -11.55 15.34
CA ALA A 20 8.78 -12.97 15.53
C ALA A 20 8.51 -13.72 14.22
N SER A 21 8.19 -13.00 13.14
CA SER A 21 7.89 -13.59 11.83
C SER A 21 9.16 -14.12 11.16
N SER A 22 9.22 -15.41 10.85
CA SER A 22 10.31 -16.01 10.05
C SER A 22 10.28 -15.57 8.58
N GLU A 23 9.13 -15.09 8.10
CA GLU A 23 8.88 -14.73 6.70
C GLU A 23 8.87 -13.20 6.49
N GLY A 24 9.21 -12.44 7.53
CA GLY A 24 9.27 -10.98 7.48
C GLY A 24 7.90 -10.34 7.22
N ILE A 25 6.81 -10.99 7.63
CA ILE A 25 5.43 -10.53 7.40
C ILE A 25 4.96 -9.65 8.56
N LEU A 26 4.30 -8.55 8.22
CA LEU A 26 3.40 -7.81 9.11
C LEU A 26 1.96 -8.07 8.64
N SER A 27 1.19 -8.86 9.40
CA SER A 27 -0.11 -9.35 8.96
C SER A 27 -1.11 -8.23 8.65
N LEU A 28 -2.03 -8.49 7.72
CA LEU A 28 -3.20 -7.64 7.48
C LEU A 28 -3.94 -7.33 8.78
N LYS A 29 -4.17 -8.34 9.64
CA LYS A 29 -4.77 -8.16 10.97
C LYS A 29 -4.09 -7.08 11.81
N GLN A 30 -2.75 -7.07 11.87
CA GLN A 30 -2.03 -6.08 12.67
C GLN A 30 -1.96 -4.72 11.99
N ARG A 31 -1.86 -4.68 10.64
CA ARG A 31 -2.00 -3.44 9.88
C ARG A 31 -3.37 -2.80 10.09
N THR A 32 -4.45 -3.58 10.07
CA THR A 32 -5.82 -3.14 10.38
C THR A 32 -5.94 -2.52 11.77
N ARG A 33 -5.29 -3.10 12.79
CA ARG A 33 -5.28 -2.50 14.14
C ARG A 33 -4.57 -1.16 14.17
N ILE A 34 -3.44 -1.05 13.48
CA ILE A 34 -2.69 0.21 13.36
C ILE A 34 -3.56 1.26 12.67
N TRP A 35 -4.15 0.89 11.53
CA TRP A 35 -5.03 1.74 10.74
C TRP A 35 -6.21 2.29 11.55
N ILE A 36 -6.94 1.43 12.27
CA ILE A 36 -8.03 1.85 13.15
C ILE A 36 -7.53 2.81 14.24
N ALA A 37 -6.31 2.59 14.77
CA ALA A 37 -5.73 3.49 15.77
C ALA A 37 -5.30 4.84 15.17
N MET A 38 -4.96 4.89 13.87
CA MET A 38 -4.59 6.12 13.17
C MET A 38 -5.79 7.03 12.87
N ASP A 39 -7.02 6.51 12.89
CA ASP A 39 -8.20 7.27 12.54
C ASP A 39 -8.61 8.24 13.66
N ASP A 40 -8.90 9.48 13.28
CA ASP A 40 -9.56 10.46 14.12
C ASP A 40 -11.09 10.27 14.05
N PRO A 41 -11.77 9.85 15.13
CA PRO A 41 -13.22 9.68 15.13
C PRO A 41 -13.99 11.00 14.95
N ASP A 42 -13.35 12.14 15.23
CA ASP A 42 -13.94 13.46 15.09
C ASP A 42 -13.65 14.11 13.73
N ASP A 43 -12.68 13.57 12.96
CA ASP A 43 -12.27 14.11 11.66
C ASP A 43 -12.02 12.97 10.63
N PRO A 44 -13.10 12.42 10.02
CA PRO A 44 -12.99 11.38 8.99
C PRO A 44 -12.21 11.82 7.74
N GLU A 45 -12.16 13.12 7.45
CA GLU A 45 -11.40 13.66 6.33
C GLU A 45 -9.89 13.62 6.60
N ALA A 46 -9.46 13.93 7.82
CA ALA A 46 -8.07 13.75 8.25
C ALA A 46 -7.67 12.26 8.25
N SER A 47 -8.53 11.38 8.77
CA SER A 47 -8.34 9.92 8.75
C SER A 47 -8.12 9.40 7.33
N TYR A 48 -9.02 9.77 6.41
CA TYR A 48 -8.88 9.47 4.98
C TYR A 48 -7.54 9.95 4.41
N ARG A 49 -7.11 11.18 4.72
CA ARG A 49 -5.85 11.75 4.24
C ARG A 49 -4.66 10.98 4.77
N HIS A 50 -4.59 10.72 6.07
CA HIS A 50 -3.48 9.96 6.67
C HIS A 50 -3.37 8.56 6.05
N ARG A 51 -4.49 7.86 5.86
CA ARG A 51 -4.52 6.53 5.21
C ARG A 51 -4.06 6.60 3.75
N THR A 52 -4.51 7.61 3.01
CA THR A 52 -4.10 7.80 1.61
C THR A 52 -2.62 8.18 1.49
N TYR A 53 -2.13 9.07 2.34
CA TYR A 53 -0.73 9.45 2.35
C TYR A 53 0.18 8.28 2.73
N LEU A 54 -0.22 7.45 3.69
CA LEU A 54 0.54 6.23 4.03
C LEU A 54 0.76 5.33 2.80
N LYS A 55 -0.29 5.13 1.98
CA LYS A 55 -0.19 4.39 0.71
C LYS A 55 0.73 5.08 -0.29
N VAL A 56 0.60 6.41 -0.46
CA VAL A 56 1.51 7.20 -1.30
C VAL A 56 2.96 7.03 -0.87
N ALA A 57 3.26 7.10 0.44
CA ALA A 57 4.61 6.88 0.95
C ALA A 57 5.13 5.49 0.59
N CYS A 58 4.30 4.45 0.75
CA CYS A 58 4.66 3.08 0.39
C CYS A 58 5.05 2.98 -1.09
N VAL A 59 4.19 3.47 -1.99
CA VAL A 59 4.46 3.46 -3.44
C VAL A 59 5.76 4.20 -3.77
N ARG A 60 5.97 5.39 -3.17
CA ARG A 60 7.20 6.18 -3.35
C ARG A 60 8.44 5.42 -2.90
N HIS A 61 8.36 4.68 -1.79
CA HIS A 61 9.50 3.92 -1.25
C HIS A 61 9.96 2.82 -2.22
N VAL A 62 9.02 2.13 -2.87
CA VAL A 62 9.30 1.02 -3.79
C VAL A 62 9.33 1.43 -5.27
N GLN A 63 9.07 2.70 -5.58
CA GLN A 63 8.97 3.22 -6.95
C GLN A 63 10.20 2.89 -7.81
N HIS A 64 11.38 2.82 -7.22
CA HIS A 64 12.62 2.51 -7.92
C HIS A 64 12.61 1.15 -8.66
N TYR A 65 11.79 0.17 -8.24
CA TYR A 65 11.60 -1.07 -9.00
C TYR A 65 10.88 -0.83 -10.33
N TRP A 66 9.88 0.06 -10.34
CA TRP A 66 9.21 0.49 -11.57
C TRP A 66 10.17 1.26 -12.47
N ASP A 67 10.84 2.28 -11.94
CA ASP A 67 11.70 3.16 -12.73
C ASP A 67 12.87 2.41 -13.39
N ARG A 68 13.38 1.35 -12.75
CA ARG A 68 14.42 0.49 -13.33
C ARG A 68 13.90 -0.34 -14.50
N THR A 69 12.66 -0.81 -14.43
CA THR A 69 12.05 -1.73 -15.41
C THR A 69 11.40 -0.97 -16.56
N PHE A 70 10.74 0.15 -16.28
CA PHE A 70 10.01 0.98 -17.22
C PHE A 70 10.42 2.46 -17.12
N PRO A 71 11.71 2.81 -17.37
CA PRO A 71 12.27 4.14 -17.11
C PRO A 71 11.62 5.30 -17.87
N SER A 72 10.94 5.00 -18.98
CA SER A 72 10.24 6.00 -19.80
C SER A 72 8.73 6.00 -19.59
N ASN A 73 8.19 5.15 -18.71
CA ASN A 73 6.77 5.05 -18.47
C ASN A 73 6.38 5.89 -17.23
N PRO A 74 5.62 6.98 -17.39
CA PRO A 74 5.25 7.86 -16.29
C PRO A 74 4.10 7.33 -15.43
N GLY A 75 3.55 6.14 -15.73
CA GLY A 75 2.27 5.69 -15.18
C GLY A 75 2.17 5.71 -13.65
N VAL A 76 3.20 5.26 -12.93
CA VAL A 76 3.23 5.33 -11.45
C VAL A 76 3.16 6.79 -10.96
N GLU A 77 3.91 7.70 -11.57
CA GLU A 77 3.85 9.13 -11.24
C GLU A 77 2.47 9.74 -11.57
N GLU A 78 1.86 9.32 -12.68
CA GLU A 78 0.52 9.78 -13.05
C GLU A 78 -0.53 9.32 -12.04
N MET A 79 -0.44 8.09 -11.53
CA MET A 79 -1.35 7.59 -10.48
C MET A 79 -1.17 8.34 -9.16
N LEU A 80 0.08 8.64 -8.78
CA LEU A 80 0.34 9.44 -7.57
C LEU A 80 -0.14 10.89 -7.72
N ALA A 81 0.03 11.49 -8.92
CA ALA A 81 -0.51 12.80 -9.22
C ALA A 81 -2.05 12.82 -9.23
N LEU A 82 -2.68 11.76 -9.76
CA LEU A 82 -4.13 11.57 -9.74
C LEU A 82 -4.65 11.44 -8.30
N THR A 83 -3.96 10.67 -7.46
CA THR A 83 -4.24 10.53 -6.02
C THR A 83 -4.19 11.89 -5.32
N GLN A 84 -3.16 12.70 -5.57
CA GLN A 84 -3.08 14.05 -5.00
C GLN A 84 -4.22 14.95 -5.49
N ALA A 85 -4.59 14.86 -6.77
CA ALA A 85 -5.72 15.61 -7.32
C ALA A 85 -7.06 15.20 -6.68
N LEU A 86 -7.24 13.93 -6.29
CA LEU A 86 -8.41 13.46 -5.54
C LEU A 86 -8.43 14.02 -4.11
N ILE A 87 -7.29 13.99 -3.40
CA ILE A 87 -7.15 14.60 -2.06
C ILE A 87 -7.52 16.09 -2.13
N ASP A 88 -6.99 16.80 -3.12
CA ASP A 88 -7.21 18.23 -3.35
C ASP A 88 -8.61 18.58 -3.90
N ARG A 89 -9.45 17.57 -4.21
CA ARG A 89 -10.77 17.73 -4.83
C ARG A 89 -10.73 18.43 -6.20
N LYS A 90 -9.67 18.17 -6.97
CA LYS A 90 -9.43 18.69 -8.32
C LYS A 90 -9.71 17.66 -9.42
N ALA A 91 -9.89 16.38 -9.07
CA ALA A 91 -10.25 15.30 -9.99
C ALA A 91 -11.67 14.79 -9.72
N ASP A 92 -12.33 14.30 -10.78
CA ASP A 92 -13.61 13.60 -10.69
C ASP A 92 -13.36 12.14 -10.24
N PRO A 93 -13.93 11.66 -9.11
CA PRO A 93 -13.63 10.34 -8.59
C PRO A 93 -13.96 9.21 -9.56
N LYS A 94 -15.07 9.29 -10.30
CA LYS A 94 -15.47 8.25 -11.23
C LYS A 94 -14.47 8.11 -12.39
N ARG A 95 -14.07 9.24 -12.99
CA ARG A 95 -13.03 9.23 -14.04
C ARG A 95 -11.66 8.82 -13.53
N ALA A 96 -11.37 9.10 -12.26
CA ALA A 96 -10.10 8.72 -11.65
C ALA A 96 -10.05 7.20 -11.39
N GLU A 97 -11.15 6.62 -10.93
CA GLU A 97 -11.34 5.16 -10.81
C GLU A 97 -11.15 4.47 -12.16
N GLU A 98 -11.88 4.89 -13.21
CA GLU A 98 -11.71 4.36 -14.57
C GLU A 98 -10.25 4.44 -15.05
N ARG A 99 -9.57 5.58 -14.81
CA ARG A 99 -8.17 5.76 -15.21
C ARG A 99 -7.19 4.89 -14.42
N ALA A 100 -7.47 4.62 -13.14
CA ALA A 100 -6.64 3.75 -12.32
C ALA A 100 -6.74 2.29 -12.76
N GLU A 101 -7.95 1.83 -13.09
CA GLU A 101 -8.19 0.49 -13.67
C GLU A 101 -7.48 0.36 -15.02
N ASP A 102 -7.75 1.30 -15.95
CA ASP A 102 -7.16 1.28 -17.29
C ASP A 102 -5.62 1.25 -17.26
N PHE A 103 -5.00 1.96 -16.31
CA PHE A 103 -3.54 1.96 -16.16
C PHE A 103 -2.99 0.57 -15.86
N PHE A 104 -3.60 -0.16 -14.92
CA PHE A 104 -3.12 -1.48 -14.54
C PHE A 104 -3.47 -2.54 -15.61
N ASP A 105 -4.68 -2.46 -16.16
CA ASP A 105 -5.13 -3.35 -17.23
C ASP A 105 -4.26 -3.21 -18.50
N ASP A 106 -3.86 -2.00 -18.87
CA ASP A 106 -2.95 -1.75 -20.00
C ASP A 106 -1.59 -2.45 -19.80
N ILE A 107 -1.02 -2.36 -18.59
CA ILE A 107 0.22 -3.07 -18.23
C ILE A 107 0.03 -4.57 -18.40
N MET A 108 -1.05 -5.13 -17.84
CA MET A 108 -1.31 -6.58 -17.88
C MET A 108 -1.63 -7.08 -19.29
N ALA A 109 -2.25 -6.26 -20.13
CA ALA A 109 -2.56 -6.59 -21.52
C ALA A 109 -1.33 -6.54 -22.45
N HIS A 110 -0.37 -5.67 -22.16
CA HIS A 110 0.76 -5.39 -23.04
C HIS A 110 2.12 -5.90 -22.54
N THR A 111 2.18 -6.44 -21.33
CA THR A 111 3.41 -6.98 -20.73
C THR A 111 3.33 -8.50 -20.63
N ASN A 112 4.31 -9.20 -21.20
CA ASN A 112 4.45 -10.63 -20.95
C ASN A 112 5.06 -10.82 -19.57
N VAL A 113 4.21 -11.02 -18.56
CA VAL A 113 4.61 -11.12 -17.15
C VAL A 113 5.59 -12.27 -16.93
N THR A 114 6.80 -11.92 -16.53
CA THR A 114 7.86 -12.85 -16.12
C THR A 114 8.27 -12.54 -14.67
N PRO A 115 8.86 -13.50 -13.93
CA PRO A 115 9.19 -13.30 -12.52
C PRO A 115 10.08 -12.08 -12.23
N ASP A 116 10.94 -11.68 -13.16
CA ASP A 116 11.78 -10.48 -13.04
C ASP A 116 11.01 -9.16 -13.10
N LEU A 117 9.79 -9.17 -13.63
CA LEU A 117 8.89 -8.02 -13.70
C LEU A 117 7.98 -7.91 -12.48
N GLU A 118 7.89 -8.96 -11.65
CA GLU A 118 7.00 -9.03 -10.48
C GLU A 118 7.14 -7.79 -9.57
N PRO A 119 8.35 -7.32 -9.19
CA PRO A 119 8.47 -6.11 -8.39
C PRO A 119 7.83 -4.88 -9.03
N ALA A 120 8.04 -4.67 -10.34
CA ALA A 120 7.51 -3.51 -11.03
C ALA A 120 5.98 -3.58 -11.20
N ILE A 121 5.44 -4.78 -11.46
CA ILE A 121 3.99 -5.01 -11.55
C ILE A 121 3.34 -4.71 -10.20
N ARG A 122 3.96 -5.14 -9.09
CA ARG A 122 3.47 -4.85 -7.74
C ARG A 122 3.50 -3.36 -7.38
N VAL A 123 4.48 -2.61 -7.87
CA VAL A 123 4.48 -1.14 -7.75
C VAL A 123 3.32 -0.53 -8.54
N ALA A 124 3.05 -1.01 -9.75
CA ALA A 124 1.94 -0.51 -10.57
C ALA A 124 0.58 -0.82 -9.95
N ASP A 125 0.40 -2.03 -9.43
CA ASP A 125 -0.78 -2.47 -8.67
C ASP A 125 -1.01 -1.57 -7.45
N ALA A 126 0.04 -1.34 -6.64
CA ALA A 126 -0.04 -0.45 -5.49
C ALA A 126 -0.38 0.99 -5.87
N ALA A 127 0.18 1.51 -6.97
CA ALA A 127 -0.09 2.86 -7.46
C ALA A 127 -1.54 3.02 -7.94
N SER A 128 -2.04 2.05 -8.72
CA SER A 128 -3.43 1.98 -9.15
C SER A 128 -4.39 1.88 -7.96
N GLY A 129 -4.15 0.92 -7.05
CA GLY A 129 -4.94 0.73 -5.83
C GLY A 129 -4.94 1.96 -4.91
N THR A 130 -3.83 2.71 -4.85
CA THR A 130 -3.77 3.98 -4.11
C THR A 130 -4.71 5.02 -4.71
N ALA A 131 -4.70 5.21 -6.04
CA ALA A 131 -5.61 6.12 -6.72
C ALA A 131 -7.07 5.68 -6.61
N MET A 132 -7.33 4.38 -6.78
CA MET A 132 -8.64 3.76 -6.65
C MET A 132 -9.26 4.01 -5.28
N THR A 133 -8.57 3.62 -4.21
CA THR A 133 -9.06 3.78 -2.84
C THR A 133 -9.25 5.25 -2.47
N ALA A 134 -8.45 6.16 -3.05
CA ALA A 134 -8.59 7.60 -2.85
C ALA A 134 -9.92 8.16 -3.40
N CYS A 135 -10.55 7.52 -4.39
CA CYS A 135 -11.85 7.93 -4.95
C CYS A 135 -12.99 7.85 -3.94
N TYR A 136 -12.93 6.87 -3.03
CA TYR A 136 -14.01 6.56 -2.09
C TYR A 136 -14.06 7.50 -0.87
N ARG A 137 -12.94 8.15 -0.56
CA ARG A 137 -12.80 9.02 0.63
C ARG A 137 -13.24 8.35 1.93
N ASN A 138 -13.00 7.06 2.04
CA ASN A 138 -13.37 6.26 3.19
C ASN A 138 -12.09 5.63 3.78
N PRO A 139 -11.66 6.01 5.00
CA PRO A 139 -10.50 5.39 5.64
C PRO A 139 -10.71 3.89 5.90
N ASP A 140 -11.96 3.44 6.03
CA ASP A 140 -12.30 2.05 6.30
C ASP A 140 -12.45 1.20 5.03
N TYR A 141 -12.19 1.77 3.84
CA TYR A 141 -12.40 1.06 2.58
C TYR A 141 -11.67 -0.29 2.53
N ASP A 142 -10.40 -0.31 2.95
CA ASP A 142 -9.56 -1.51 2.89
C ASP A 142 -9.89 -2.57 3.96
N ILE A 143 -10.79 -2.27 4.90
CA ILE A 143 -11.13 -3.16 6.03
C ILE A 143 -12.61 -3.53 6.07
N ALA A 144 -13.38 -3.12 5.05
CA ALA A 144 -14.84 -3.21 5.06
C ALA A 144 -15.38 -4.64 4.95
N ASP A 145 -14.63 -5.57 4.37
CA ASP A 145 -15.05 -6.97 4.17
C ASP A 145 -14.70 -7.89 5.36
N GLY A 146 -13.86 -7.42 6.28
CA GLY A 146 -13.42 -8.15 7.47
C GLY A 146 -12.39 -9.24 7.22
N THR A 147 -11.77 -9.29 6.03
CA THR A 147 -10.66 -10.21 5.72
C THR A 147 -9.46 -9.89 6.62
N GLU A 148 -8.87 -10.91 7.25
CA GLU A 148 -7.73 -10.74 8.17
C GLU A 148 -6.41 -11.30 7.62
N ASP A 149 -6.44 -12.00 6.49
CA ASP A 149 -5.30 -12.66 5.86
C ASP A 149 -5.10 -12.15 4.42
N ASP A 150 -3.88 -11.76 4.09
CA ASP A 150 -3.50 -11.28 2.77
C ASP A 150 -3.65 -12.35 1.68
N ASP A 151 -3.49 -13.62 2.02
CA ASP A 151 -3.60 -14.73 1.08
C ASP A 151 -5.06 -15.09 0.74
N GLU A 152 -6.02 -14.57 1.50
CA GLU A 152 -7.46 -14.70 1.24
C GLU A 152 -7.99 -13.59 0.31
N LEU A 153 -7.21 -12.53 0.08
CA LEU A 153 -7.61 -11.41 -0.77
C LEU A 153 -7.57 -11.78 -2.25
N LEU A 154 -8.60 -11.32 -2.98
CA LEU A 154 -8.56 -11.35 -4.44
C LEU A 154 -7.45 -10.42 -4.95
N PRO A 155 -6.87 -10.67 -6.14
CA PRO A 155 -5.84 -9.80 -6.70
C PRO A 155 -6.22 -8.32 -6.78
N ALA A 156 -7.48 -8.01 -7.12
CA ALA A 156 -8.00 -6.64 -7.18
C ALA A 156 -8.28 -6.01 -5.79
N SER A 157 -8.19 -6.80 -4.72
CA SER A 157 -8.46 -6.39 -3.34
C SER A 157 -7.18 -6.25 -2.51
N LEU A 158 -6.00 -6.45 -3.11
CA LEU A 158 -4.73 -6.31 -2.42
C LEU A 158 -4.55 -4.88 -1.92
N GLU A 159 -4.24 -4.75 -0.63
CA GLU A 159 -4.01 -3.42 -0.05
C GLU A 159 -2.66 -2.86 -0.51
N PRO A 160 -2.57 -1.58 -0.93
CA PRO A 160 -1.35 -1.03 -1.55
C PRO A 160 -0.05 -1.19 -0.76
N SER A 161 -0.07 -1.13 0.58
CA SER A 161 1.14 -1.37 1.38
C SER A 161 1.61 -2.83 1.27
N TYR A 162 0.70 -3.80 1.16
CA TYR A 162 1.05 -5.19 0.93
C TYR A 162 1.65 -5.40 -0.46
N SER A 163 1.05 -4.82 -1.50
CA SER A 163 1.63 -4.87 -2.85
C SER A 163 3.03 -4.26 -2.87
N CYS A 164 3.28 -3.16 -2.15
CA CYS A 164 4.62 -2.60 -2.00
C CYS A 164 5.61 -3.54 -1.26
N ALA A 165 5.17 -4.19 -0.17
CA ALA A 165 6.00 -5.17 0.52
C ALA A 165 6.35 -6.38 -0.35
N SER A 166 5.39 -6.85 -1.16
CA SER A 166 5.60 -7.90 -2.15
C SER A 166 6.55 -7.45 -3.26
N ALA A 167 6.52 -6.17 -3.66
CA ALA A 167 7.50 -5.61 -4.58
C ALA A 167 8.93 -5.68 -4.00
N ALA A 168 9.09 -5.30 -2.72
CA ALA A 168 10.38 -5.37 -2.03
C ALA A 168 10.90 -6.81 -1.88
N ALA A 169 10.01 -7.74 -1.57
CA ALA A 169 10.32 -9.16 -1.41
C ALA A 169 10.59 -9.90 -2.73
N GLY A 170 10.16 -9.33 -3.87
CA GLY A 170 10.13 -10.02 -5.15
C GLY A 170 9.01 -11.05 -5.31
N GLY A 171 7.99 -11.01 -4.44
CA GLY A 171 6.88 -11.94 -4.48
C GLY A 171 5.95 -11.91 -3.25
N MET A 172 4.84 -12.62 -3.37
CA MET A 172 3.72 -12.68 -2.41
C MET A 172 4.04 -13.58 -1.20
N ASN A 173 3.25 -13.49 -0.13
CA ASN A 173 3.47 -14.28 1.10
C ASN A 173 3.37 -15.80 0.86
N TRP A 174 2.43 -16.26 0.04
CA TRP A 174 2.24 -17.69 -0.27
C TRP A 174 3.39 -18.34 -1.08
N GLN A 175 4.30 -17.55 -1.65
CA GLN A 175 5.43 -18.10 -2.41
C GLN A 175 6.48 -18.70 -1.47
N PRO A 176 7.27 -19.71 -1.92
CA PRO A 176 8.30 -20.33 -1.08
C PRO A 176 9.33 -19.30 -0.59
N ALA A 177 9.65 -19.30 0.70
CA ALA A 177 10.54 -18.31 1.30
C ALA A 177 11.95 -18.30 0.68
N GLU A 178 12.41 -19.43 0.15
CA GLU A 178 13.68 -19.54 -0.57
C GLU A 178 13.72 -18.82 -1.93
N GLU A 179 12.57 -18.44 -2.47
CA GLU A 179 12.43 -17.68 -3.71
C GLU A 179 12.30 -16.17 -3.46
N LEU A 180 12.24 -15.74 -2.19
CA LEU A 180 11.90 -14.37 -1.79
C LEU A 180 13.04 -13.69 -1.03
N ASP A 181 13.11 -12.37 -1.16
CA ASP A 181 13.95 -11.53 -0.31
C ASP A 181 13.21 -11.17 0.99
N ILE A 182 13.25 -12.11 1.94
CA ILE A 182 12.60 -11.97 3.25
C ILE A 182 13.16 -10.78 4.05
N GLU A 183 14.45 -10.49 3.90
CA GLU A 183 15.09 -9.36 4.58
C GLU A 183 14.66 -8.02 3.98
N ALA A 184 14.50 -7.92 2.66
CA ALA A 184 13.93 -6.74 2.02
C ALA A 184 12.45 -6.53 2.43
N ARG A 185 11.64 -7.59 2.52
CA ARG A 185 10.28 -7.51 3.04
C ARG A 185 10.26 -6.97 4.47
N ARG A 186 11.12 -7.53 5.34
CA ARG A 186 11.25 -7.09 6.74
C ARG A 186 11.71 -5.64 6.83
N ALA A 187 12.66 -5.24 6.00
CA ALA A 187 13.15 -3.86 5.95
C ALA A 187 12.03 -2.89 5.53
N PHE A 188 11.22 -3.25 4.53
CA PHE A 188 10.05 -2.47 4.14
C PHE A 188 9.07 -2.28 5.31
N TRP A 189 8.68 -3.36 6.01
CA TRP A 189 7.76 -3.24 7.14
C TRP A 189 8.35 -2.51 8.34
N THR A 190 9.66 -2.62 8.55
CA THR A 190 10.35 -1.85 9.59
C THR A 190 10.27 -0.35 9.28
N TRP A 191 10.60 0.04 8.04
CA TRP A 191 10.45 1.41 7.56
C TRP A 191 8.99 1.90 7.62
N TYR A 192 8.03 1.04 7.27
CA TYR A 192 6.61 1.35 7.35
C TYR A 192 6.20 1.73 8.79
N LEU A 193 6.62 0.94 9.77
CA LEU A 193 6.33 1.16 11.19
C LEU A 193 7.06 2.37 11.77
N ASP A 194 8.31 2.59 11.39
CA ASP A 194 9.20 3.57 12.01
C ASP A 194 9.17 4.95 11.36
N GLU A 195 8.87 5.03 10.07
CA GLU A 195 8.99 6.26 9.28
C GLU A 195 7.70 6.61 8.54
N ALA A 196 7.08 5.64 7.84
CA ALA A 196 5.93 5.93 6.98
C ALA A 196 4.69 6.34 7.79
N ILE A 197 4.37 5.61 8.86
CA ILE A 197 3.23 5.94 9.74
C ILE A 197 3.40 7.33 10.39
N PRO A 198 4.53 7.65 11.06
CA PRO A 198 4.73 8.99 11.63
C PRO A 198 4.62 10.11 10.58
N TRP A 199 5.17 9.91 9.39
CA TRP A 199 5.07 10.88 8.30
C TRP A 199 3.62 11.10 7.86
N ALA A 200 2.86 10.01 7.66
CA ALA A 200 1.48 10.07 7.20
C ALA A 200 0.54 10.78 8.20
N LEU A 201 0.82 10.68 9.50
CA LEU A 201 0.06 11.34 10.57
C LEU A 201 0.37 12.85 10.72
N THR A 202 1.35 13.38 9.99
CA THR A 202 1.79 14.78 10.10
C THR A 202 1.70 15.56 8.78
N THR A 203 1.19 14.92 7.73
CA THR A 203 1.04 15.47 6.37
C THR A 203 -0.39 15.95 6.13
#